data_AF-A0A699RV62-F1
#
_entry.id   AF-A0A699RV62-F1
#
_cell.length_a   1.000
_cell.length_b   1.000
_cell.length_c   1.000
_cell.angle_alpha   90.00
_cell.angle_beta   90.00
_cell.angle_gamma   90.00
#
_symmetry.space_group_name_H-M   'P 1'
#
loop_
_entity.id
_entity.type
_entity.pdbx_description
1 polymer ?
#
loop_
_entity_poly.entity_id
_entity_poly.type
_entity_poly.pdbx_seq_one_letter_code
_entity_poly.pdbx_strand_id
1 'polypeptide(L)'
;MHDPRDPHFTALKRILRYVSGTLDNGLQLHVSSTTQLSAYIDADWAGWPVTRRSTSGYCVFLGDNLLSWSAKYQVTLSRSSVEAEYRGVANVVTETAWISNLLCELRTPLYTATLVYCDNVSAVYMSSNPVQHQHTKQI
;
A
#
# COMPACT_ATOMS: atom_id res chain seq x y z
N MET A 1 -15.45 17.54 15.55
CA MET A 1 -14.45 18.63 15.54
C MET A 1 -14.65 19.65 16.66
N HIS A 2 -15.68 19.52 17.52
CA HIS A 2 -16.10 20.58 18.45
C HIS A 2 -15.77 20.32 19.94
N ASP A 3 -14.94 19.32 20.26
CA ASP A 3 -14.48 19.04 21.65
C ASP A 3 -13.02 18.53 21.65
N PRO A 4 -12.03 19.38 21.33
CA PRO A 4 -10.62 19.00 21.40
C PRO A 4 -10.21 18.72 22.85
N ARG A 5 -9.43 17.66 23.06
CA ARG A 5 -8.97 17.19 24.38
C ARG A 5 -7.44 17.07 24.36
N ASP A 6 -6.81 16.91 25.52
CA ASP A 6 -5.35 16.78 25.62
C ASP A 6 -4.71 15.73 24.71
N PRO A 7 -5.33 14.54 24.46
CA PRO A 7 -4.81 13.59 23.47
C PRO A 7 -4.79 14.15 22.05
N HIS A 8 -5.80 14.93 21.66
CA HIS A 8 -5.87 15.57 20.34
C HIS A 8 -4.75 16.62 20.19
N PHE A 9 -4.50 17.41 21.24
CA PHE A 9 -3.42 18.41 21.21
C PHE A 9 -2.03 17.76 21.19
N THR A 10 -1.86 16.62 21.86
CA THR A 10 -0.62 15.84 21.82
C THR A 10 -0.37 15.24 20.44
N ALA A 11 -1.40 14.67 19.81
CA ALA A 11 -1.32 14.17 18.45
C ALA A 11 -0.97 15.28 17.45
N LEU A 12 -1.60 16.45 17.58
CA LEU A 12 -1.28 17.63 16.75
C LEU A 12 0.19 18.04 16.89
N LYS A 13 0.70 18.16 18.13
CA LYS A 13 2.11 18.48 18.38
C LYS A 13 3.05 17.45 17.77
N ARG A 14 2.71 16.16 17.80
CA ARG A 14 3.50 15.10 17.15
C ARG A 14 3.57 15.32 15.64
N ILE A 15 2.46 15.64 14.99
CA ILE A 15 2.41 15.92 13.54
C ILE A 15 3.31 17.12 13.22
N LEU A 16 3.18 18.23 13.96
CA LEU A 16 3.97 19.44 13.73
C LEU A 16 5.47 19.20 13.93
N ARG A 17 5.86 18.44 14.96
CA ARG A 17 7.26 18.06 15.18
C ARG A 17 7.80 17.17 14.07
N TYR A 18 6.99 16.23 13.58
CA TYR A 18 7.38 15.38 12.44
C TYR A 18 7.66 16.24 11.22
N VAL A 19 6.71 17.10 10.81
CA VAL A 19 6.88 18.00 9.66
C VAL A 19 8.10 18.90 9.84
N SER A 20 8.29 19.50 11.02
CA SER A 20 9.45 20.35 11.30
C SER A 20 10.78 19.60 11.28
N GLY A 21 10.79 18.31 11.67
CA GLY A 21 11.99 17.47 11.69
C GLY A 21 12.32 16.84 10.35
N THR A 22 11.38 16.86 9.39
CA THR A 22 11.55 16.27 8.04
C THR A 22 11.47 17.32 6.94
N LEU A 23 11.76 18.59 7.25
CA LEU A 23 11.74 19.68 6.25
C LEU A 23 12.72 19.43 5.10
N ASP A 24 13.87 18.84 5.43
CA ASP A 24 14.93 18.53 4.45
C ASP A 24 14.75 17.14 3.81
N ASN A 25 13.72 16.39 4.19
CA ASN A 25 13.43 15.10 3.59
C ASN A 25 12.66 15.32 2.28
N GLY A 26 13.13 14.70 1.21
CA GLY A 26 12.48 14.73 -0.10
C GLY A 26 12.57 13.40 -0.80
N LEU A 27 11.68 13.21 -1.78
CA LEU A 27 11.81 12.10 -2.72
C LEU A 27 12.87 12.45 -3.75
N GLN A 28 13.81 11.53 -3.97
CA GLN A 28 14.85 11.67 -4.97
C GLN A 28 14.50 10.79 -6.17
N LEU A 29 14.54 11.40 -7.35
CA LEU A 29 14.37 10.70 -8.62
C LEU A 29 15.69 10.72 -9.37
N HIS A 30 16.16 9.54 -9.76
CA HIS A 30 17.39 9.33 -10.50
C HIS A 30 17.08 8.71 -11.86
N VAL A 31 17.89 9.08 -12.86
CA VAL A 31 17.88 8.38 -14.13
C VAL A 31 18.30 6.94 -13.87
N SER A 32 17.42 5.99 -14.19
CA SER A 32 17.69 4.56 -14.07
C SER A 32 17.55 3.91 -15.44
N SER A 33 18.45 2.97 -15.75
CA SER A 33 18.34 2.10 -16.93
C SER A 33 17.36 0.95 -16.70
N THR A 34 16.92 0.74 -15.46
CA THR A 34 16.04 -0.35 -15.08
C THR A 34 14.58 0.02 -15.37
N THR A 35 13.89 -0.88 -16.08
CA THR A 35 12.46 -0.78 -16.37
C THR A 35 11.61 -1.68 -15.48
N GLN A 36 12.20 -2.20 -14.40
CA GLN A 36 11.53 -3.09 -13.47
C GLN A 36 10.58 -2.31 -12.56
N LEU A 37 9.28 -2.62 -12.67
CA LEU A 37 8.26 -2.15 -11.75
C LEU A 37 8.18 -3.12 -10.57
N SER A 38 8.34 -2.60 -9.35
CA SER A 38 8.23 -3.36 -8.11
C SER A 38 7.27 -2.67 -7.16
N ALA A 39 6.45 -3.42 -6.46
CA ALA A 39 5.51 -2.90 -5.48
C ALA A 39 5.68 -3.61 -4.15
N TYR A 40 5.51 -2.86 -3.07
CA TYR A 40 5.50 -3.36 -1.70
C TYR A 40 4.13 -3.03 -1.10
N ILE A 41 3.53 -3.99 -0.42
CA ILE A 41 2.25 -3.83 0.27
C ILE A 41 2.37 -4.34 1.70
N ASP A 42 1.73 -3.62 2.61
CA ASP A 42 1.54 -3.97 4.01
C ASP A 42 0.11 -3.58 4.43
N ALA A 43 -0.53 -4.38 5.26
CA ALA A 43 -1.86 -4.13 5.76
C ALA A 43 -1.99 -4.41 7.26
N ASP A 44 -2.14 -3.34 8.04
CA ASP A 44 -2.44 -3.44 9.47
C ASP A 44 -3.92 -3.78 9.69
N TRP A 45 -4.19 -4.93 10.31
CA TRP A 45 -5.53 -5.43 10.55
C TRP A 45 -6.18 -4.78 11.78
N ALA A 46 -7.37 -4.21 11.57
CA ALA A 46 -8.22 -3.66 12.62
C ALA A 46 -7.55 -2.59 13.51
N GLY A 47 -6.54 -1.89 12.98
CA GLY A 47 -5.79 -0.85 13.67
C GLY A 47 -6.62 0.38 14.08
N TRP A 48 -7.77 0.63 13.43
CA TRP A 48 -8.65 1.74 13.82
C TRP A 48 -9.61 1.35 14.97
N PRO A 49 -9.56 2.00 16.15
CA PRO A 49 -10.29 1.56 17.35
C PRO A 49 -11.82 1.58 17.22
N VAL A 50 -12.37 2.52 16.43
CA VAL A 50 -13.84 2.76 16.39
C VAL A 50 -14.54 1.88 15.36
N THR A 51 -13.95 1.74 14.18
CA THR A 51 -14.52 1.02 13.03
C THR A 51 -13.86 -0.32 12.77
N ARG A 52 -12.72 -0.63 13.42
CA ARG A 52 -11.93 -1.86 13.21
C ARG A 52 -11.54 -2.08 11.74
N ARG A 53 -11.46 -0.99 10.95
CA ARG A 53 -10.98 -1.03 9.58
C ARG A 53 -9.47 -1.28 9.57
N SER A 54 -9.05 -2.13 8.64
CA SER A 54 -7.64 -2.30 8.32
C SER A 54 -7.09 -1.09 7.58
N THR A 55 -5.81 -0.81 7.76
CA THR A 55 -5.09 0.22 7.00
C THR A 55 -4.13 -0.49 6.06
N SER A 56 -4.30 -0.31 4.75
CA SER A 56 -3.34 -0.82 3.76
C SER A 56 -2.44 0.31 3.27
N GLY A 57 -1.14 0.06 3.30
CA GLY A 57 -0.10 0.91 2.75
C GLY A 57 0.62 0.22 1.59
N TYR A 58 0.86 0.94 0.49
CA TYR A 58 1.71 0.44 -0.58
C TYR A 58 2.71 1.50 -1.05
N CYS A 59 3.78 1.01 -1.66
CA CYS A 59 4.76 1.80 -2.41
C CYS A 59 5.11 1.08 -3.72
N VAL A 60 5.04 1.78 -4.85
CA VAL A 60 5.38 1.31 -6.20
C VAL A 60 6.62 2.04 -6.68
N PHE A 61 7.62 1.27 -7.11
CA PHE A 61 8.91 1.75 -7.59
C PHE A 61 9.15 1.35 -9.03
N LEU A 62 9.81 2.23 -9.79
CA LEU A 62 10.41 1.91 -11.09
C LEU A 62 11.93 2.01 -10.95
N GLY A 63 12.59 0.85 -10.92
CA GLY A 63 13.97 0.77 -10.40
C GLY A 63 14.01 1.27 -8.95
N ASP A 64 14.90 2.22 -8.66
CA ASP A 64 15.06 2.80 -7.32
C ASP A 64 14.14 4.02 -7.06
N ASN A 65 13.31 4.38 -8.03
CA ASN A 65 12.49 5.58 -7.97
C ASN A 65 11.07 5.28 -7.47
N LEU A 66 10.66 5.90 -6.36
CA LEU A 66 9.29 5.81 -5.88
C LEU A 66 8.35 6.58 -6.83
N LEU A 67 7.42 5.88 -7.47
CA LEU A 67 6.45 6.47 -8.40
C LEU A 67 5.09 6.74 -7.77
N SER A 68 4.57 5.80 -6.97
CA SER A 68 3.26 5.91 -6.35
C SER A 68 3.29 5.30 -4.96
N TRP A 69 2.64 5.94 -4.00
CA TRP A 69 2.47 5.41 -2.66
C TRP A 69 1.13 5.85 -2.11
N SER A 70 0.59 5.07 -1.20
CA SER A 70 -0.65 5.42 -0.51
C SER A 70 -0.75 4.64 0.79
N ALA A 71 -1.26 5.27 1.83
CA ALA A 71 -1.68 4.61 3.07
C ALA A 71 -3.12 5.01 3.35
N LYS A 72 -4.05 4.05 3.24
CA LYS A 72 -5.50 4.32 3.34
C LYS A 72 -6.21 3.22 4.12
N TYR A 73 -7.29 3.62 4.81
CA TYR A 73 -8.22 2.67 5.38
C TYR A 73 -8.93 1.88 4.28
N GLN A 74 -9.04 0.58 4.48
CA GLN A 74 -9.86 -0.27 3.63
C GLN A 74 -11.33 0.11 3.80
N VAL A 75 -12.04 0.25 2.69
CA VAL A 75 -13.48 0.59 2.67
C VAL A 75 -14.28 -0.52 3.34
N THR A 76 -13.91 -1.76 3.05
CA THR A 76 -14.56 -2.97 3.56
C THR A 76 -13.80 -3.49 4.79
N LEU A 77 -14.55 -3.97 5.78
CA LEU A 77 -13.97 -4.62 6.96
C LEU A 77 -13.38 -5.98 6.58
N SER A 78 -12.17 -6.24 7.07
CA SER A 78 -11.46 -7.51 6.90
C SER A 78 -11.57 -8.33 8.18
N ARG A 79 -11.83 -9.61 8.04
CA ARG A 79 -12.10 -10.54 9.16
C ARG A 79 -10.83 -11.18 9.70
N SER A 80 -9.75 -11.13 8.93
CA SER A 80 -8.40 -11.54 9.34
C SER A 80 -7.33 -10.65 8.70
N SER A 81 -6.09 -10.80 9.18
CA SER A 81 -4.91 -10.16 8.57
C SER A 81 -4.68 -10.65 7.14
N VAL A 82 -4.85 -11.95 6.87
CA VAL A 82 -4.73 -12.52 5.52
C VAL A 82 -5.70 -11.86 4.54
N GLU A 83 -6.96 -11.67 4.94
CA GLU A 83 -7.94 -10.99 4.09
C GLU A 83 -7.59 -9.51 3.87
N ALA A 84 -7.08 -8.84 4.90
CA ALA A 84 -6.63 -7.46 4.78
C ALA A 84 -5.46 -7.32 3.80
N GLU A 85 -4.46 -8.19 3.93
CA GLU A 85 -3.29 -8.25 3.03
C GLU A 85 -3.69 -8.58 1.60
N TYR A 86 -4.51 -9.61 1.39
CA TYR A 86 -4.99 -10.00 0.06
C TYR A 86 -5.73 -8.86 -0.65
N ARG A 87 -6.55 -8.09 0.08
CA ARG A 87 -7.20 -6.88 -0.46
C ARG A 87 -6.20 -5.78 -0.77
N GLY A 88 -5.18 -5.61 0.08
CA GLY A 88 -4.06 -4.70 -0.18
C GLY A 88 -3.34 -5.06 -1.48
N VAL A 89 -3.01 -6.35 -1.67
CA VAL A 89 -2.38 -6.87 -2.89
C VAL A 89 -3.26 -6.58 -4.11
N ALA A 90 -4.57 -6.82 -4.04
CA ALA A 90 -5.47 -6.51 -5.15
C ALA A 90 -5.42 -5.02 -5.53
N ASN A 91 -5.41 -4.11 -4.55
CA ASN A 91 -5.32 -2.67 -4.79
C ASN A 91 -3.98 -2.29 -5.44
N VAL A 92 -2.86 -2.80 -4.93
CA VAL A 92 -1.54 -2.46 -5.51
C VAL A 92 -1.38 -3.02 -6.92
N VAL A 93 -1.93 -4.20 -7.20
CA VAL A 93 -1.96 -4.77 -8.55
C VAL A 93 -2.75 -3.85 -9.50
N THR A 94 -3.90 -3.32 -9.09
CA THR A 94 -4.64 -2.37 -9.93
C THR A 94 -3.86 -1.08 -10.20
N GLU A 95 -3.15 -0.56 -9.21
CA GLU A 95 -2.31 0.62 -9.36
C GLU A 95 -1.13 0.37 -10.32
N THR A 96 -0.43 -0.75 -10.15
CA THR A 96 0.70 -1.11 -11.02
C THR A 96 0.27 -1.38 -12.46
N ALA A 97 -0.91 -1.97 -12.68
CA ALA A 97 -1.50 -2.13 -14.01
C ALA A 97 -1.82 -0.77 -14.65
N TRP A 98 -2.36 0.18 -13.87
CA TRP A 98 -2.61 1.54 -14.34
C TRP A 98 -1.31 2.26 -14.72
N ILE A 99 -0.26 2.19 -13.89
CA ILE A 99 1.06 2.75 -14.18
C ILE A 99 1.65 2.12 -15.45
N SER A 100 1.55 0.80 -15.60
CA SER A 100 2.07 0.10 -16.78
C SER A 100 1.37 0.56 -18.06
N ASN A 101 0.04 0.74 -18.03
CA ASN A 101 -0.71 1.27 -19.15
C ASN A 101 -0.32 2.73 -19.47
N LEU A 102 -0.16 3.57 -18.46
CA LEU A 102 0.31 4.95 -18.64
C LEU A 102 1.69 4.99 -19.31
N LEU A 103 2.62 4.14 -18.88
CA LEU A 103 3.95 4.04 -19.48
C LEU A 103 3.90 3.54 -20.94
N CYS A 104 2.98 2.65 -21.27
CA CYS A 104 2.72 2.26 -22.66
C CYS A 104 2.24 3.44 -23.51
N GLU A 105 1.31 4.26 -23.02
CA GLU A 105 0.82 5.46 -23.71
C GLU A 105 1.94 6.51 -23.90
N LEU A 106 2.84 6.63 -22.93
CA LEU A 106 4.03 7.48 -22.98
C LEU A 106 5.16 6.92 -23.87
N ARG A 107 4.92 5.80 -24.57
CA ARG A 107 5.88 5.12 -25.47
C ARG A 107 7.11 4.56 -24.76
N THR A 108 6.98 4.23 -23.48
CA THR A 108 7.98 3.54 -22.66
C THR A 108 7.40 2.26 -22.07
N PRO A 109 6.97 1.30 -22.90
CA PRO A 109 6.32 0.08 -22.41
C PRO A 109 7.25 -0.75 -21.52
N LEU A 110 6.66 -1.36 -20.50
CA LEU A 110 7.35 -2.31 -19.63
C LEU A 110 7.21 -3.73 -20.19
N TYR A 111 8.33 -4.42 -20.37
CA TYR A 111 8.35 -5.79 -20.92
C TYR A 111 8.52 -6.88 -19.85
N THR A 112 8.79 -6.47 -18.62
CA THR A 112 8.98 -7.37 -17.47
C THR A 112 7.72 -7.39 -16.62
N ALA A 113 7.37 -8.57 -16.10
CA ALA A 113 6.29 -8.70 -15.13
C ALA A 113 6.58 -7.85 -13.88
N THR A 114 5.53 -7.22 -13.34
CA THR A 114 5.64 -6.45 -12.09
C THR A 114 5.81 -7.39 -10.91
N LEU A 115 6.80 -7.13 -10.05
CA LEU A 115 6.97 -7.87 -8.80
C LEU A 115 6.17 -7.20 -7.69
N VAL A 116 5.36 -7.97 -6.98
CA VAL A 116 4.61 -7.48 -5.81
C VAL A 116 5.07 -8.26 -4.58
N TYR A 117 5.66 -7.54 -3.62
CA TYR A 117 6.13 -8.06 -2.35
C TYR A 117 5.06 -7.84 -1.27
N CYS A 118 4.68 -8.92 -0.60
CA CYS A 118 3.78 -8.94 0.55
C CYS A 118 4.43 -9.86 1.61
N ASP A 119 4.39 -9.46 2.87
CA ASP A 119 5.00 -10.22 3.97
C ASP A 119 4.14 -11.39 4.46
N ASN A 120 2.86 -11.44 4.06
CA ASN A 120 1.93 -12.50 4.40
C ASN A 120 1.92 -13.62 3.35
N VAL A 121 2.63 -14.71 3.65
CA VAL A 121 2.74 -15.91 2.81
C VAL A 121 1.37 -16.50 2.46
N SER A 122 0.39 -16.44 3.38
CA SER A 122 -0.96 -16.92 3.11
C SER A 122 -1.67 -16.07 2.06
N ALA A 123 -1.48 -14.75 2.08
CA ALA A 123 -2.02 -13.87 1.05
C ALA A 123 -1.39 -14.13 -0.33
N VAL A 124 -0.09 -14.41 -0.38
CA VAL A 124 0.62 -14.82 -1.61
C VAL A 124 0.05 -16.13 -2.15
N TYR A 125 -0.16 -17.12 -1.30
CA TYR A 125 -0.75 -18.39 -1.72
C TYR A 125 -2.18 -18.22 -2.27
N MET A 126 -3.01 -17.39 -1.62
CA MET A 126 -4.36 -17.08 -2.10
C MET A 126 -4.36 -16.39 -3.47
N SER A 127 -3.37 -15.53 -3.75
CA SER A 127 -3.23 -14.87 -5.06
C SER A 127 -2.85 -15.85 -6.18
N SER A 128 -2.26 -16.99 -5.84
CA SER A 128 -1.80 -18.01 -6.77
C SER A 128 -2.91 -18.96 -7.21
N ASN A 129 -4.03 -19.01 -6.47
CA ASN A 129 -5.02 -20.08 -6.57
C ASN A 129 -6.44 -19.57 -6.84
N PRO A 130 -6.89 -19.53 -8.12
CA PRO A 130 -8.18 -18.95 -8.50
C PRO A 130 -9.41 -19.75 -8.01
N VAL A 131 -9.22 -20.93 -7.42
CA VAL A 131 -10.30 -21.87 -7.04
C VAL A 131 -10.79 -21.66 -5.60
N GLN A 132 -10.06 -20.89 -4.77
CA GLN A 132 -10.31 -20.83 -3.32
C GLN A 132 -11.11 -19.61 -2.85
N HIS A 133 -11.97 -19.05 -3.71
CA HIS A 133 -12.80 -17.87 -3.37
C HIS A 133 -13.88 -18.13 -2.30
N GLN A 134 -14.22 -19.38 -1.99
CA GLN A 134 -15.45 -19.69 -1.25
C GLN A 134 -15.27 -20.11 0.22
N HIS A 135 -14.07 -20.42 0.69
CA HIS A 135 -13.89 -20.91 2.06
C HIS A 135 -12.57 -20.48 2.67
N THR A 136 -12.54 -19.31 3.33
CA THR A 136 -11.56 -19.05 4.40
C THR A 136 -12.07 -17.93 5.30
N LYS A 137 -12.97 -18.29 6.22
CA LYS A 137 -13.47 -17.37 7.26
C LYS A 137 -12.54 -17.26 8.48
N GLN A 138 -11.50 -18.10 8.59
CA GLN A 138 -10.60 -18.10 9.74
C GLN A 138 -9.23 -18.69 9.34
N ILE A 139 -8.24 -17.81 9.16
CA ILE A 139 -6.86 -17.95 9.67
C ILE A 139 -6.41 -16.54 10.04
#